data_AF-A0A1V6EQD4-F1
#
_entry.id   AF-A0A1V6EQD4-F1
#
_cell.length_a   1.000
_cell.length_b   1.000
_cell.length_c   1.000
_cell.angle_alpha   90.00
_cell.angle_beta   90.00
_cell.angle_gamma   90.00
#
_symmetry.space_group_name_H-M   'P 1'
#
loop_
_entity.id
_entity.type
_entity.pdbx_description
1 polymer ?
#
loop_
_entity_poly.entity_id
_entity_poly.type
_entity_poly.pdbx_seq_one_letter_code
_entity_poly.pdbx_strand_id
1 'polypeptide(L)' 'MWRVVFLAVLFVGIAVLLLGIRVFFVKGGKFPNSHIEGNKALRDKGICCAARQDSMSRNKSIKF' A
#
# COMPACT_ATOMS: atom_id res chain seq x y z
N MET A 1 -39.04 -6.06 -10.94
CA MET A 1 -37.76 -6.74 -11.24
C MET A 1 -36.59 -5.77 -11.50
N TRP A 2 -36.64 -4.92 -12.52
CA TRP A 2 -35.47 -4.13 -12.95
C TRP A 2 -34.98 -3.06 -11.95
N ARG A 3 -35.87 -2.53 -11.11
CA ARG A 3 -35.54 -1.51 -10.10
C ARG A 3 -34.41 -1.94 -9.15
N VAL A 4 -34.40 -3.21 -8.72
CA VAL A 4 -33.36 -3.71 -7.80
C VAL A 4 -32.03 -3.94 -8.51
N VAL A 5 -32.06 -4.29 -9.80
CA VAL A 5 -30.85 -4.49 -10.62
C VAL A 5 -30.14 -3.16 -10.83
N PHE A 6 -30.88 -2.10 -11.18
CA PHE A 6 -30.30 -0.77 -11.31
C PHE A 6 -29.74 -0.24 -9.98
N LEU A 7 -30.46 -0.46 -8.86
CA LEU A 7 -29.96 -0.07 -7.54
C LEU A 7 -28.66 -0.81 -7.17
N ALA A 8 -28.58 -2.10 -7.45
CA ALA A 8 -27.40 -2.92 -7.15
C ALA A 8 -26.18 -2.50 -7.97
N VAL A 9 -26.34 -2.29 -9.28
CA VAL A 9 -25.26 -1.81 -10.16
C VAL A 9 -24.77 -0.42 -9.74
N LEU A 10 -25.69 0.48 -9.37
CA LEU A 10 -25.33 1.81 -8.87
C LEU A 10 -24.52 1.72 -7.57
N PHE A 11 -24.95 0.90 -6.61
CA PHE A 11 -24.25 0.74 -5.33
C PHE A 11 -22.86 0.13 -5.49
N VAL A 12 -22.74 -0.91 -6.31
CA VAL A 12 -21.45 -1.56 -6.60
C VAL A 12 -20.52 -0.62 -7.36
N GLY A 13 -21.05 0.12 -8.34
CA GLY A 13 -20.28 1.12 -9.09
C GLY A 13 -19.72 2.20 -8.17
N ILE A 14 -20.53 2.72 -7.24
CA ILE A 14 -20.09 3.69 -6.23
C ILE A 14 -19.01 3.09 -5.32
N ALA A 15 -19.18 1.85 -4.83
CA ALA A 15 -18.20 1.19 -3.98
C ALA A 15 -16.84 1.01 -4.67
N VAL A 16 -16.84 0.58 -5.94
CA VAL A 16 -15.62 0.43 -6.75
C VAL A 16 -14.96 1.79 -7.02
N LEU A 17 -15.75 2.83 -7.29
CA LEU A 17 -15.23 4.18 -7.44
C LEU A 17 -14.57 4.67 -6.14
N LEU A 18 -15.23 4.54 -4.98
CA LEU A 18 -14.65 4.97 -3.70
C LEU A 18 -13.34 4.25 -3.37
N LEU A 19 -13.29 2.93 -3.56
CA LEU A 19 -12.07 2.14 -3.35
C LEU A 19 -10.99 2.46 -4.39
N GLY A 20 -11.40 2.76 -5.62
CA GLY A 20 -10.54 3.03 -6.76
C GLY A 20 -10.15 4.49 -6.95
N ILE A 21 -10.63 5.45 -6.14
CA ILE A 21 -10.30 6.90 -6.29
C ILE A 21 -8.77 7.11 -6.37
N ARG A 22 -8.00 6.36 -5.58
CA ARG A 22 -6.53 6.43 -5.57
C ARG A 22 -5.87 5.73 -6.77
N VAL A 23 -6.61 5.02 -7.61
CA VAL A 23 -6.10 4.37 -8.84
C VAL A 23 -6.57 5.14 -10.08
N PHE A 24 -7.81 5.63 -10.08
CA PHE A 24 -8.37 6.40 -11.18
C PHE A 24 -7.95 7.87 -11.18
N PHE A 25 -7.80 8.50 -10.00
CA PHE A 25 -7.62 9.96 -9.90
C PHE A 25 -6.16 10.43 -9.79
N VAL A 26 -5.21 9.56 -9.43
CA VAL A 26 -3.78 9.91 -9.43
C VAL A 26 -3.10 9.33 -10.67
N LYS A 27 -2.65 10.22 -11.55
CA LYS A 27 -1.87 9.91 -12.75
C LYS A 27 -0.53 9.29 -12.31
N GLY A 28 -0.44 7.96 -12.32
CA GLY A 28 0.70 7.19 -11.77
C GLY A 28 0.41 6.44 -10.46
N GLY A 29 -0.86 6.27 -10.08
CA GLY A 29 -1.31 5.50 -8.92
C GLY A 29 -0.90 4.02 -9.02
N LYS A 30 0.34 3.71 -8.66
CA LYS A 30 0.75 2.34 -8.36
C LYS A 30 0.10 1.94 -7.03
N PHE A 31 -0.49 0.75 -6.99
CA PHE A 31 -0.89 0.12 -5.73
C PHE A 31 0.32 0.20 -4.78
N PRO A 32 0.17 0.72 -3.55
CA PRO A 32 1.30 0.90 -2.66
C PRO A 32 2.01 -0.44 -2.54
N ASN A 33 3.31 -0.48 -2.88
CA ASN A 33 4.10 -1.71 -2.83
C ASN A 33 4.01 -2.25 -1.40
N SER A 34 3.22 -3.31 -1.22
CA SER A 34 3.06 -3.98 0.08
C SER A 34 4.34 -4.69 0.50
N HIS A 35 5.33 -4.76 -0.39
CA HIS A 35 6.67 -5.21 -0.12
C HIS A 35 7.47 -4.09 0.55
N ILE A 36 7.80 -4.30 1.83
CA ILE A 36 8.51 -3.35 2.71
C ILE A 36 9.81 -2.83 2.07
N GLU A 37 10.45 -3.63 1.23
CA GLU A 37 11.72 -3.31 0.57
C GLU A 37 11.60 -2.29 -0.58
N GLY A 38 10.44 -2.21 -1.24
CA GLY A 38 10.23 -1.36 -2.42
C GLY A 38 9.66 0.02 -2.12
N ASN A 39 9.26 0.28 -0.87
CA ASN A 39 8.58 1.52 -0.50
C ASN A 39 9.56 2.60 -0.04
N LYS A 40 9.83 3.58 -0.91
CA LYS A 40 10.66 4.76 -0.63
C LYS A 40 10.20 5.51 0.64
N ALA A 41 8.89 5.57 0.88
CA ALA A 41 8.33 6.26 2.05
C ALA A 41 8.61 5.55 3.39
N LEU A 42 8.72 4.20 3.39
CA LEU A 42 9.12 3.44 4.59
C LEU A 42 10.64 3.54 4.83
N ARG A 43 11.41 3.64 3.75
CA ARG A 43 12.87 3.83 3.79
C ARG A 43 13.25 5.19 4.37
N ASP A 44 12.54 6.26 4.03
CA ASP A 44 12.69 7.60 4.62
C ASP A 44 12.33 7.63 6.12
N LYS A 45 11.40 6.76 6.55
CA LYS A 45 11.07 6.58 7.98
C LYS A 45 12.05 5.66 8.72
N GLY A 46 13.11 5.19 8.07
CA GLY A 46 14.12 4.30 8.67
C GLY A 46 13.66 2.87 8.91
N ILE A 47 12.48 2.48 8.42
CA ILE A 47 11.92 1.14 8.59
C ILE A 47 12.50 0.26 7.47
N CYS A 48 13.44 -0.60 7.84
CA CYS A 48 14.06 -1.59 6.96
C CYS A 48 13.59 -3.00 7.30
N CYS A 49 13.74 -3.94 6.36
CA CYS A 49 13.40 -5.35 6.57
C CYS A 49 14.03 -5.89 7.87
N ALA A 50 13.28 -6.72 8.61
CA ALA A 50 13.71 -7.24 9.91
C ALA A 50 15.12 -7.89 9.86
N ALA A 51 15.44 -8.61 8.78
CA ALA A 51 16.77 -9.21 8.57
C ALA A 51 17.92 -8.17 8.45
N ARG A 52 17.65 -7.01 7.84
CA ARG A 52 18.60 -5.89 7.74
C ARG A 52 18.78 -5.21 9.11
N GLN A 53 17.70 -5.07 9.87
CA GLN A 53 17.75 -4.50 11.22
C GLN A 53 18.53 -5.40 12.19
N ASP A 54 18.35 -6.72 12.08
CA ASP A 54 19.05 -7.71 12.89
C ASP A 54 20.56 -7.73 12.62
N SER A 55 20.95 -7.69 11.34
CA SER A 55 22.36 -7.60 10.93
C SER A 55 23.03 -6.27 11.32
N MET A 56 22.33 -5.14 11.23
CA MET A 56 22.84 -3.85 11.73
C MET A 56 23.01 -3.86 13.26
N SER A 57 22.07 -4.45 14.00
CA SER A 57 22.12 -4.56 15.46
C SER A 57 23.31 -5.43 15.91
N ARG A 58 23.54 -6.55 15.21
CA ARG A 58 24.69 -7.43 15.45
C ARG A 58 26.01 -6.74 15.13
N ASN A 59 26.11 -6.00 14.02
CA ASN A 59 27.32 -5.29 13.64
C ASN A 59 27.65 -4.11 14.59
N LYS A 60 26.64 -3.44 15.15
CA LYS A 60 26.85 -2.35 16.13
C LYS A 60 27.43 -2.86 17.45
N SER A 61 27.12 -4.10 17.84
CA SER A 61 27.66 -4.74 19.05
C SER A 61 29.13 -5.18 18.92
N ILE A 62 29.66 -5.32 17.71
CA ILE A 62 31.05 -5.76 17.42
C ILE A 62 31.98 -4.57 17.13
N LYS A 63 31.50 -3.34 17.33
CA LYS A 63 32.27 -2.12 17.09
C LYS A 63 32.25 -1.26 18.36
N PHE A 64 33.02 -1.69 19.36
CA PHE A 64 33.48 -0.82 20.45
C PHE A 64 34.60 0.10 19.94
#